data_AF-A0A960D3E3-F1
#
_entry.id   AF-A0A960D3E3-F1
#
_cell.length_a   1.000
_cell.length_b   1.000
_cell.length_c   1.000
_cell.angle_alpha   90.00
_cell.angle_beta   90.00
_cell.angle_gamma   90.00
#
_symmetry.space_group_name_H-M   'P 1'
#
loop_
_entity.id
_entity.type
_entity.pdbx_description
1 polymer ?
#
loop_
_entity_poly.entity_id
_entity_poly.type
_entity_poly.pdbx_seq_one_letter_code
_entity_poly.pdbx_strand_id
1 'polypeptide(L)'
;VNVAGTLSGPQEVEKVVQINGRSFDLRAEGVNLILHYSDQPGALGKIGTLLGGADVNILAAQMSQDTSGKGATVMLRLDRDVPADVRAAIGA
;
A
#
# COMPACT_ATOMS: atom_id res chain seq x y z
N VAL A 1 -1.47 -15.29 7.52
CA VAL A 1 -1.54 -13.83 7.33
C VAL A 1 -1.86 -13.19 8.68
N ASN A 2 -1.13 -12.17 9.09
CA ASN A 2 -1.39 -11.41 10.33
C ASN A 2 -1.60 -9.93 9.98
N VAL A 3 -2.63 -9.32 10.54
CA VAL A 3 -2.91 -7.88 10.41
C VAL A 3 -3.21 -7.34 11.80
N ALA A 4 -2.65 -6.20 12.16
CA ALA A 4 -2.93 -5.53 13.42
C ALA A 4 -3.39 -4.08 13.19
N GLY A 5 -4.26 -3.62 14.07
CA GLY A 5 -4.77 -2.24 14.07
C GLY A 5 -4.70 -1.60 15.45
N THR A 6 -4.88 -0.28 15.48
CA THR A 6 -5.02 0.49 16.72
C THR A 6 -5.97 1.66 16.54
N LEU A 7 -6.44 2.24 17.64
CA LEU A 7 -7.08 3.55 17.68
C LEU A 7 -6.03 4.59 18.11
N SER A 8 -5.90 5.68 17.38
CA SER A 8 -4.83 6.65 17.58
C SER A 8 -5.35 8.07 17.83
N GLY A 9 -4.82 8.69 18.89
CA GLY A 9 -5.13 10.07 19.27
C GLY A 9 -6.52 10.25 19.91
N PRO A 10 -6.88 11.49 20.27
CA PRO A 10 -8.15 11.79 20.96
C PRO A 10 -9.41 11.48 20.14
N GLN A 11 -9.26 11.43 18.81
CA GLN A 11 -10.34 11.11 17.87
C GLN A 11 -10.47 9.61 17.62
N GLU A 12 -9.65 8.78 18.28
CA GLU A 12 -9.65 7.32 18.14
C GLU A 12 -9.60 6.88 16.67
N VAL A 13 -8.73 7.51 15.87
CA VAL A 13 -8.63 7.21 14.44
C VAL A 13 -8.17 5.77 14.26
N GLU A 14 -8.96 4.97 13.54
CA GLU A 14 -8.65 3.59 13.20
C GLU A 14 -7.45 3.54 12.26
N LYS A 15 -6.43 2.77 12.62
CA LYS A 15 -5.22 2.63 11.83
C LYS A 15 -4.80 1.18 11.65
N VAL A 16 -4.34 0.85 10.45
CA VAL A 16 -3.55 -0.36 10.19
C VAL A 16 -2.12 -0.08 10.65
N VAL A 17 -1.65 -0.87 11.62
CA VAL A 17 -0.31 -0.71 12.19
C VAL A 17 0.64 -1.83 11.86
N GLN A 18 0.12 -2.98 11.41
CA GLN A 18 0.96 -4.09 11.00
C GLN A 18 0.31 -4.96 9.93
N ILE A 19 1.10 -5.40 8.95
CA ILE A 19 0.74 -6.48 8.02
C ILE A 19 1.93 -7.43 7.93
N ASN A 20 1.74 -8.71 8.28
CA ASN A 20 2.77 -9.76 8.24
C ASN A 20 4.11 -9.36 8.91
N GLY A 21 4.05 -8.69 10.07
CA GLY A 21 5.23 -8.22 10.80
C GLY A 21 5.88 -6.95 10.23
N ARG A 22 5.26 -6.32 9.23
CA ARG A 22 5.68 -5.01 8.67
C ARG A 22 4.86 -3.90 9.28
N SER A 23 5.52 -2.86 9.80
CA SER A 23 4.86 -1.76 10.49
C SER A 23 4.29 -0.72 9.53
N PHE A 24 3.09 -0.25 9.83
CA PHE A 24 2.37 0.80 9.12
C PHE A 24 1.80 1.83 10.11
N ASP A 25 1.38 2.97 9.60
CA ASP A 25 0.65 4.02 10.31
C ASP A 25 -0.33 4.71 9.34
N LEU A 26 -1.23 3.91 8.77
CA LEU A 26 -2.21 4.36 7.79
C LEU A 26 -3.63 4.17 8.30
N ARG A 27 -4.52 5.11 7.98
CA ARG A 27 -5.93 5.01 8.35
C ARG A 27 -6.56 3.76 7.75
N ALA A 28 -7.35 3.04 8.55
CA ALA A 28 -8.08 1.85 8.13
C ALA A 28 -9.39 2.21 7.39
N GLU A 29 -9.31 3.04 6.35
CA GLU A 29 -10.48 3.56 5.63
C GLU A 29 -10.28 3.57 4.12
N GLY A 30 -11.38 3.54 3.37
CA GLY A 30 -11.39 3.65 1.91
C GLY A 30 -10.79 2.46 1.18
N VAL A 31 -10.36 2.70 -0.06
CA VAL A 31 -9.72 1.68 -0.91
C VAL A 31 -8.25 1.59 -0.57
N ASN A 32 -7.75 0.39 -0.26
CA ASN A 32 -6.35 0.18 0.07
C ASN A 32 -5.76 -0.91 -0.83
N LEU A 33 -4.76 -0.54 -1.63
CA LEU A 33 -3.96 -1.47 -2.43
C LEU A 33 -2.70 -1.83 -1.66
N ILE A 34 -2.51 -3.13 -1.40
CA ILE A 34 -1.35 -3.67 -0.70
C ILE A 34 -0.54 -4.50 -1.69
N LEU A 35 0.74 -4.15 -1.86
CA LEU A 35 1.64 -4.83 -2.78
C LEU A 35 2.86 -5.31 -2.02
N HIS A 36 3.26 -6.55 -2.27
CA HIS A 36 4.56 -7.08 -1.87
C HIS A 36 5.39 -7.29 -3.14
N TYR A 37 6.54 -6.64 -3.24
CA TYR A 37 7.37 -6.68 -4.44
C TYR A 37 8.85 -6.79 -4.09
N SER A 38 9.65 -7.32 -5.00
CA SER A 38 11.11 -7.29 -4.88
C SER A 38 11.59 -5.86 -5.06
N ASP A 39 12.30 -5.33 -4.07
CA ASP A 39 12.70 -3.93 -4.04
C ASP A 39 13.80 -3.67 -5.08
N GLN A 40 13.37 -3.24 -6.27
CA GLN A 40 14.20 -2.97 -7.44
C GLN A 40 14.04 -1.52 -7.89
N PRO A 41 15.10 -0.88 -8.41
CA PRO A 41 15.02 0.50 -8.90
C PRO A 41 13.85 0.70 -9.88
N GLY A 42 13.00 1.68 -9.59
CA GLY A 42 11.87 2.08 -10.43
C GLY A 42 10.58 1.27 -10.25
N ALA A 43 10.53 0.26 -9.38
CA ALA A 43 9.31 -0.54 -9.16
C ALA A 43 8.11 0.32 -8.72
N LEU A 44 8.29 1.15 -7.68
CA LEU A 44 7.24 2.06 -7.20
C LEU A 44 6.85 3.10 -8.26
N GLY A 45 7.81 3.56 -9.06
CA GLY A 45 7.57 4.48 -10.17
C GLY A 45 6.64 3.89 -11.22
N LYS A 46 6.87 2.63 -11.63
CA LYS A 46 6.00 1.92 -12.56
C LYS A 46 4.57 1.76 -12.03
N ILE A 47 4.43 1.39 -10.76
CA ILE A 47 3.11 1.28 -10.09
C ILE A 47 2.40 2.64 -10.12
N GLY A 48 3.09 3.71 -9.72
CA GLY A 48 2.54 5.06 -9.74
C GLY A 48 2.13 5.52 -11.14
N THR A 49 2.94 5.23 -12.17
CA THR A 49 2.61 5.54 -13.57
C THR A 49 1.38 4.79 -14.04
N LEU A 50 1.23 3.50 -13.70
CA LEU A 50 0.06 2.70 -14.08
C LEU A 50 -1.22 3.22 -13.41
N LEU A 51 -1.17 3.53 -12.11
CA LEU A 51 -2.31 4.10 -11.39
C LEU A 51 -2.67 5.48 -11.93
N GLY A 52 -1.68 6.35 -12.14
CA GLY A 52 -1.90 7.69 -12.68
C GLY A 52 -2.43 7.68 -14.12
N GLY A 53 -1.96 6.76 -14.96
CA GLY A 53 -2.48 6.59 -16.32
C GLY A 53 -3.91 6.07 -16.39
N ALA A 54 -4.43 5.54 -15.28
CA ALA A 54 -5.81 5.08 -15.12
C ALA A 54 -6.68 6.06 -14.30
N ASP A 55 -6.20 7.28 -14.07
CA ASP A 55 -6.86 8.31 -13.26
C ASP A 55 -7.23 7.82 -11.84
N VAL A 56 -6.38 6.98 -11.23
CA VAL A 56 -6.49 6.53 -9.84
C VAL A 56 -5.54 7.34 -8.97
N ASN A 57 -6.08 8.10 -8.02
CA ASN A 57 -5.29 8.97 -7.16
C ASN A 57 -4.81 8.25 -5.90
N ILE A 58 -3.58 8.57 -5.46
CA ILE A 58 -3.00 8.04 -4.22
C ILE A 58 -3.22 9.07 -3.10
N LEU A 59 -4.10 8.74 -2.16
CA LEU A 59 -4.45 9.58 -1.01
C LEU A 59 -3.41 9.50 0.13
N ALA A 60 -2.77 8.35 0.27
CA ALA A 60 -1.69 8.12 1.22
C ALA A 60 -0.87 6.91 0.77
N ALA A 61 0.42 6.89 1.11
CA ALA A 61 1.31 5.79 0.81
C ALA A 61 2.27 5.56 1.97
N GLN A 62 2.51 4.30 2.32
CA GLN A 62 3.59 3.93 3.23
C GLN A 62 4.23 2.64 2.76
N MET A 63 5.56 2.59 2.85
CA MET A 63 6.38 1.44 2.50
C MET A 63 7.12 0.95 3.74
N SER A 64 7.18 -0.37 3.87
CA SER A 64 8.01 -1.05 4.87
C SER A 64 8.88 -2.06 4.14
N GLN A 65 10.19 -1.86 4.20
CA GLN A 65 11.16 -2.78 3.61
C GLN A 65 11.27 -4.03 4.48
N ASP A 66 11.49 -5.17 3.84
CA ASP A 66 11.79 -6.40 4.55
C ASP A 66 13.10 -6.27 5.33
N THR A 67 13.19 -6.93 6.48
CA THR A 67 14.43 -7.02 7.27
C THR A 67 15.60 -7.62 6.51
N SER A 68 15.34 -8.42 5.47
CA SER A 68 16.36 -8.97 4.57
C SER A 68 16.84 -8.00 3.49
N GLY A 69 16.13 -6.88 3.30
CA GLY A 69 16.35 -5.89 2.23
C GLY A 69 15.96 -6.35 0.83
N LYS A 70 15.46 -7.59 0.65
CA LYS A 70 15.18 -8.18 -0.67
C LYS A 70 13.79 -7.89 -1.21
N GLY A 71 12.89 -7.46 -0.35
CA GLY A 71 11.50 -7.17 -0.68
C GLY A 71 11.01 -5.96 0.08
N ALA A 72 9.90 -5.41 -0.36
CA ALA A 72 9.19 -4.35 0.31
C ALA A 72 7.69 -4.61 0.25
N THR A 73 6.99 -4.16 1.29
CA THR A 73 5.53 -4.12 1.30
C THR A 73 5.12 -2.66 1.28
N VAL A 74 4.29 -2.28 0.31
CA VAL A 74 3.69 -0.95 0.22
C VAL A 74 2.19 -1.05 0.41
N MET A 75 1.64 -0.12 1.17
CA MET A 75 0.20 0.09 1.31
C MET A 75 -0.13 1.47 0.74
N LEU A 76 -1.04 1.51 -0.23
CA LEU A 76 -1.50 2.71 -0.90
C LEU A 76 -3.00 2.88 -0.63
N ARG A 77 -3.39 4.01 -0.05
CA ARG A 77 -4.79 4.38 0.05
C ARG A 77 -5.19 5.15 -1.21
N LEU A 78 -6.25 4.71 -1.86
CA LEU A 78 -6.70 5.20 -3.15
C LEU A 78 -8.07 5.87 -3.03
N ASP A 79 -8.38 6.76 -3.96
CA ASP A 79 -9.70 7.40 -4.06
C ASP A 79 -10.77 6.51 -4.70
N ARG A 80 -10.34 5.50 -5.46
CA ARG A 80 -11.20 4.51 -6.13
C ARG A 80 -10.52 3.16 -6.29
N ASP A 81 -11.32 2.16 -6.68
CA ASP A 81 -10.81 0.82 -6.99
C ASP A 81 -9.93 0.81 -8.23
N VAL A 82 -9.01 -0.16 -8.29
CA VAL A 82 -8.06 -0.31 -9.40
C VAL A 82 -8.73 -1.09 -10.54
N PRO A 83 -8.79 -0.55 -11.77
CA PRO A 83 -9.29 -1.28 -12.93
C PRO A 83 -8.59 -2.64 -13.11
N ALA A 84 -9.33 -3.65 -13.57
CA ALA A 84 -8.86 -5.04 -13.58
C ALA A 84 -7.62 -5.25 -14.46
N ASP A 85 -7.55 -4.54 -15.58
CA ASP A 85 -6.40 -4.50 -16.49
C ASP A 85 -5.16 -3.87 -15.84
N VAL A 86 -5.34 -2.77 -15.10
CA VAL A 86 -4.28 -2.12 -14.33
C VAL A 86 -3.78 -3.02 -13.20
N ARG A 87 -4.70 -3.68 -12.48
CA ARG A 87 -4.35 -4.63 -11.42
C ARG A 87 -3.56 -5.82 -11.97
N ALA A 88 -3.94 -6.32 -13.16
CA ALA A 88 -3.20 -7.38 -13.85
C ALA A 88 -1.79 -6.90 -14.27
N ALA A 89 -1.67 -5.66 -14.77
CA ALA A 89 -0.38 -5.08 -15.15
C ALA A 89 0.56 -4.83 -13.96
N ILE A 90 0.02 -4.47 -12.79
CA ILE A 90 0.80 -4.32 -11.55
C ILE A 90 1.29 -5.67 -11.01
N GLY A 91 0.51 -6.74 -11.20
CA GLY A 91 0.82 -8.09 -10.71
C GLY A 91 1.71 -8.93 -11.63
N ALA A 92 2.03 -8.43 -12.84
CA ALA A 92 2.88 -9.08 -13.84
C ALA A 92 4.37 -8.74 -13.63
#